data_AF-A0A7R9D2S3-F1
#
_entry.id   AF-A0A7R9D2S3-F1
#
_cell.length_a   1.000
_cell.length_b   1.000
_cell.length_c   1.000
_cell.angle_alpha   90.00
_cell.angle_beta   90.00
_cell.angle_gamma   90.00
#
_symmetry.space_group_name_H-M   'P 1'
#
loop_
_entity.id
_entity.type
_entity.pdbx_description
1 polymer ?
#
loop_
_entity_poly.entity_id
_entity_poly.type
_entity_poly.pdbx_seq_one_letter_code
_entity_poly.pdbx_strand_id
1 'polypeptide(L)'
;MSSRAWLKESNKTDAELNKAIEDFTLSCAGYSVATYVLGVADRHSDNIMVKRTGQLFHIDFGHILGHFKEKFGFRRERVPFVLTHDFVHVINKGQTRKEAIEFQLFQERCEQAFLILRKHGSLILSLFAMMISTGLPELSSEKDLNYLRDTLVLEMSQEDALTHFRSKFDEALGNSWKTSLNWATHNMSKNNTI
;
A
#
# COMPACT_ATOMS: atom_id res chain seq x y z
N MET A 1 2.73 -20.24 7.13
CA MET A 1 3.98 -19.67 7.67
C MET A 1 3.86 -18.15 7.62
N SER A 2 4.20 -17.41 8.69
CA SER A 2 4.11 -15.94 8.69
C SER A 2 5.27 -15.30 7.93
N SER A 3 5.10 -14.10 7.37
CA SER A 3 6.16 -13.43 6.59
C SER A 3 7.44 -13.24 7.41
N ARG A 4 7.30 -12.94 8.72
CA ARG A 4 8.45 -12.82 9.61
C ARG A 4 9.20 -14.14 9.81
N ALA A 5 8.48 -15.25 9.97
CA ALA A 5 9.10 -16.56 10.14
C ALA A 5 9.87 -16.94 8.87
N TRP A 6 9.27 -16.69 7.70
CA TRP A 6 9.91 -16.93 6.40
C TRP A 6 11.16 -16.05 6.18
N LEU A 7 11.12 -14.77 6.55
CA LEU A 7 12.29 -13.89 6.52
C LEU A 7 13.39 -14.37 7.47
N LYS A 8 13.03 -14.84 8.67
CA LYS A 8 13.99 -15.39 9.63
C LYS A 8 14.65 -16.68 9.12
N GLU A 9 13.93 -17.54 8.42
CA GLU A 9 14.52 -18.74 7.79
C GLU A 9 15.48 -18.38 6.65
N SER A 10 15.22 -17.28 5.95
CA SER A 10 16.02 -16.82 4.81
C SER A 10 17.26 -16.01 5.22
N ASN A 11 17.32 -15.50 6.45
CA ASN A 11 18.37 -14.59 6.94
C ASN A 11 18.94 -15.14 8.24
N LYS A 12 20.16 -15.70 8.18
CA LYS A 12 20.69 -16.58 9.24
C LYS A 12 21.27 -15.81 10.43
N THR A 13 21.72 -14.59 10.19
CA THR A 13 22.25 -13.70 11.24
C THR A 13 21.24 -12.63 11.62
N ASP A 14 21.33 -12.13 12.86
CA ASP A 14 20.48 -11.02 13.31
C ASP A 14 20.73 -9.75 12.48
N ALA A 15 21.95 -9.54 11.98
CA ALA A 15 22.28 -8.42 11.10
C ALA A 15 21.55 -8.51 9.75
N GLU A 16 21.57 -9.69 9.11
CA GLU A 16 20.84 -9.94 7.86
C GLU A 16 19.32 -9.82 8.08
N LEU A 17 18.80 -10.36 9.18
CA LEU A 17 17.37 -10.27 9.49
C LEU A 17 16.93 -8.82 9.73
N ASN A 18 17.70 -8.04 10.48
CA ASN A 18 17.41 -6.63 10.69
C ASN A 18 17.45 -5.85 9.38
N LYS A 19 18.43 -6.15 8.50
CA LYS A 19 18.50 -5.52 7.18
C LYS A 19 17.29 -5.88 6.31
N ALA A 20 16.88 -7.15 6.31
CA ALA A 20 15.70 -7.59 5.59
C ALA A 20 14.41 -6.93 6.12
N ILE A 21 14.28 -6.76 7.45
CA ILE A 21 13.14 -6.04 8.03
C ILE A 21 13.15 -4.56 7.64
N GLU A 22 14.32 -3.92 7.62
CA GLU A 22 14.46 -2.53 7.16
C GLU A 22 14.05 -2.41 5.68
N ASP A 23 14.59 -3.26 4.81
CA ASP A 23 14.27 -3.26 3.38
C ASP A 23 12.78 -3.55 3.14
N PHE A 24 12.19 -4.45 3.94
CA PHE A 24 10.75 -4.70 3.95
C PHE A 24 9.96 -3.44 4.34
N THR A 25 10.36 -2.77 5.42
CA THR A 25 9.67 -1.59 5.94
C THR A 25 9.69 -0.45 4.93
N LEU A 26 10.85 -0.18 4.33
CA LEU A 26 11.02 0.89 3.34
C LEU A 26 10.28 0.60 2.03
N SER A 27 10.38 -0.63 1.52
CA SER A 27 9.66 -1.01 0.30
C SER A 27 8.15 -1.06 0.51
N CYS A 28 7.69 -1.56 1.66
CA CYS A 28 6.28 -1.53 2.05
C CYS A 28 5.76 -0.09 2.13
N ALA A 29 6.52 0.84 2.72
CA ALA A 29 6.13 2.26 2.78
C ALA A 29 6.04 2.87 1.37
N GLY A 30 7.05 2.61 0.54
CA GLY A 30 7.08 3.09 -0.85
C GLY A 30 5.90 2.58 -1.68
N TYR A 31 5.64 1.27 -1.66
CA TYR A 31 4.52 0.68 -2.39
C TYR A 31 3.16 1.06 -1.81
N SER A 32 3.05 1.23 -0.49
CA SER A 32 1.83 1.73 0.15
C SER A 32 1.45 3.09 -0.43
N VAL A 33 2.39 4.04 -0.46
CA VAL A 33 2.14 5.37 -1.00
C VAL A 33 1.97 5.36 -2.51
N ALA A 34 2.80 4.62 -3.25
CA ALA A 34 2.71 4.56 -4.71
C ALA A 34 1.37 3.99 -5.18
N THR A 35 0.91 2.88 -4.58
CA THR A 35 -0.36 2.25 -4.96
C THR A 35 -1.58 3.07 -4.55
N TYR A 36 -1.48 3.82 -3.44
CA TYR A 36 -2.47 4.82 -3.06
C TYR A 36 -2.56 5.94 -4.10
N VAL A 37 -1.44 6.58 -4.43
CA VAL A 37 -1.40 7.69 -5.40
C VAL A 37 -1.88 7.24 -6.78
N LEU A 38 -1.44 6.07 -7.24
CA LEU A 38 -1.79 5.54 -8.55
C LEU A 38 -3.18 4.91 -8.61
N GLY A 39 -3.85 4.71 -7.46
CA GLY A 39 -5.17 4.09 -7.41
C GLY A 39 -5.18 2.66 -7.95
N VAL A 40 -4.14 1.88 -7.64
CA VAL A 40 -4.05 0.48 -8.03
C VAL A 40 -5.19 -0.27 -7.33
N ALA A 41 -5.99 -1.00 -8.09
CA ALA A 41 -7.09 -1.78 -7.53
C ALA A 41 -6.58 -3.01 -6.81
N ASP A 42 -6.02 -3.96 -7.57
CA ASP A 42 -5.90 -5.36 -7.18
C ASP A 42 -4.77 -5.65 -6.19
N ARG A 43 -4.95 -5.22 -4.94
CA ARG A 43 -3.91 -5.21 -3.89
C ARG A 43 -4.06 -6.37 -2.91
N HIS A 44 -4.47 -7.55 -3.36
CA HIS A 44 -4.54 -8.73 -2.48
C HIS A 44 -3.16 -9.40 -2.29
N SER A 45 -3.04 -10.30 -1.31
CA SER A 45 -1.79 -10.99 -0.98
C SER A 45 -1.13 -11.68 -2.18
N ASP A 46 -1.92 -12.18 -3.14
CA ASP A 46 -1.38 -12.92 -4.29
C ASP A 46 -0.67 -11.99 -5.30
N ASN A 47 -0.92 -10.68 -5.20
CA ASN A 47 -0.28 -9.65 -6.03
C ASN A 47 0.84 -8.90 -5.28
N ILE A 48 1.21 -9.37 -4.09
CA ILE A 48 2.30 -8.80 -3.28
C ILE A 48 3.35 -9.87 -3.06
N MET A 49 4.54 -9.63 -3.57
CA MET A 49 5.68 -10.53 -3.44
C MET A 49 6.73 -9.94 -2.50
N VAL A 50 7.47 -10.82 -1.81
CA VAL A 50 8.57 -10.44 -0.91
C VAL A 50 9.80 -11.24 -1.28
N LYS A 51 10.92 -10.55 -1.49
CA LYS A 51 12.23 -11.19 -1.72
C LYS A 51 12.81 -11.69 -0.42
N ARG A 52 13.72 -12.66 -0.49
CA ARG A 52 14.47 -13.16 0.68
C ARG A 52 15.28 -12.08 1.40
N THR A 53 15.67 -11.04 0.65
CA THR A 53 16.33 -9.83 1.16
C THR A 53 15.37 -8.84 1.83
N GLY A 54 14.09 -9.20 2.01
CA GLY A 54 13.08 -8.34 2.65
C GLY A 54 12.30 -7.42 1.73
N GLN A 55 12.79 -7.13 0.53
CA GLN A 55 12.14 -6.20 -0.40
C GLN A 55 10.73 -6.69 -0.81
N LEU A 56 9.71 -5.88 -0.52
CA LEU A 56 8.33 -6.05 -0.96
C LEU A 56 8.12 -5.37 -2.30
N PHE A 57 7.36 -6.02 -3.19
CA PHE A 57 6.94 -5.42 -4.46
C PHE A 57 5.56 -5.89 -4.89
N HIS A 58 4.81 -5.00 -5.52
CA HIS A 58 3.55 -5.34 -6.16
C HIS A 58 3.79 -5.92 -7.55
N ILE A 59 3.00 -6.92 -7.90
CA ILE A 59 2.85 -7.46 -9.25
C ILE A 59 1.41 -7.22 -9.71
N ASP A 60 1.21 -7.19 -11.02
CA ASP A 60 -0.08 -6.92 -11.65
C ASP A 60 -0.64 -5.50 -11.39
N PHE A 61 -0.46 -4.62 -12.38
CA PHE A 61 -0.99 -3.26 -12.40
C PHE A 61 -2.13 -3.12 -13.40
N GLY A 62 -2.88 -4.20 -13.67
CA GLY A 62 -3.90 -4.24 -14.72
C GLY A 62 -5.05 -3.26 -14.53
N HIS A 63 -5.24 -2.69 -13.35
CA HIS A 63 -6.27 -1.68 -13.07
C HIS A 63 -5.72 -0.57 -12.17
N ILE A 64 -5.64 0.64 -12.71
CA ILE A 64 -5.11 1.85 -12.04
C ILE A 64 -6.07 3.04 -12.16
N LEU A 65 -5.74 4.16 -11.52
CA LEU A 65 -6.47 5.44 -11.56
C LEU A 65 -7.93 5.33 -11.10
N GLY A 66 -8.22 4.36 -10.25
CA GLY A 66 -9.54 4.19 -9.67
C GLY A 66 -10.58 3.57 -10.60
N HIS A 67 -10.16 2.93 -11.69
CA HIS A 67 -10.98 2.02 -12.51
C HIS A 67 -11.24 0.70 -11.76
N PHE A 68 -11.89 0.79 -10.60
CA PHE A 68 -12.27 -0.36 -9.80
C PHE A 68 -13.48 -1.04 -10.43
N LYS A 69 -13.48 -2.38 -10.52
CA LYS A 69 -14.66 -3.14 -10.96
C LYS A 69 -15.84 -2.86 -10.00
N GLU A 70 -16.87 -2.19 -10.49
CA GLU A 70 -18.13 -2.05 -9.76
C GLU A 70 -18.88 -3.38 -9.77
N LYS A 71 -19.24 -3.90 -8.60
CA LYS A 71 -20.17 -5.02 -8.48
C LYS A 71 -21.44 -4.49 -7.80
N PHE A 72 -22.56 -4.51 -8.51
CA PHE A 72 -23.87 -4.03 -8.05
C PHE A 72 -23.90 -2.53 -7.64
N GLY A 73 -23.16 -1.65 -8.33
CA GLY A 73 -23.18 -0.20 -8.06
C GLY A 73 -22.42 0.23 -6.79
N PHE A 74 -21.69 -0.68 -6.14
CA PHE A 74 -20.81 -0.36 -5.03
C PHE A 74 -19.34 -0.53 -5.43
N ARG A 75 -18.55 0.53 -5.26
CA ARG A 75 -17.07 0.48 -5.36
C ARG A 75 -16.53 -0.44 -4.26
N ARG A 76 -15.92 -1.56 -4.67
CA ARG A 76 -15.51 -2.65 -3.78
C ARG A 76 -14.21 -2.39 -3.00
N GLU A 77 -13.33 -1.52 -3.48
CA GLU A 77 -12.07 -1.23 -2.79
C GLU A 77 -12.08 0.14 -2.16
N ARG A 78 -12.34 0.14 -0.85
CA ARG A 78 -12.39 1.34 -0.01
C ARG A 78 -11.13 1.57 0.81
N VAL A 79 -10.13 0.70 0.69
CA VAL A 79 -8.94 0.78 1.53
C VAL A 79 -7.80 1.42 0.74
N PRO A 80 -7.29 2.59 1.15
CA PRO A 80 -6.23 3.27 0.41
C PRO A 80 -4.87 2.57 0.53
N PHE A 81 -4.68 1.68 1.52
CA PHE A 81 -3.42 0.94 1.76
C PHE A 81 -3.68 -0.51 2.19
N VAL A 82 -2.87 -1.46 1.73
CA VAL A 82 -2.93 -2.86 2.19
C VAL A 82 -1.83 -3.10 3.21
N LEU A 83 -2.17 -2.85 4.48
CA LEU A 83 -1.29 -3.10 5.61
C LEU A 83 -1.83 -4.25 6.45
N THR A 84 -1.54 -5.47 6.02
CA THR A 84 -2.03 -6.67 6.71
C THR A 84 -1.43 -6.79 8.11
N HIS A 85 -2.10 -7.53 9.01
CA HIS A 85 -1.56 -7.80 10.34
C HIS A 85 -0.17 -8.45 10.28
N ASP A 86 0.10 -9.26 9.26
CA ASP A 86 1.41 -9.91 9.07
C ASP A 86 2.50 -8.89 8.73
N PHE A 87 2.19 -7.87 7.92
CA PHE A 87 3.14 -6.80 7.58
C PHE A 87 3.44 -5.91 8.79
N VAL A 88 2.41 -5.56 9.58
CA VAL A 88 2.60 -4.85 10.86
C VAL A 88 3.48 -5.66 11.80
N HIS A 89 3.30 -6.98 11.84
CA HIS A 89 4.12 -7.85 12.68
C HIS A 89 5.60 -7.90 12.22
N VAL A 90 5.88 -7.86 10.91
CA VAL A 90 7.24 -7.74 10.37
C VAL A 90 7.85 -6.38 10.74
N ILE A 91 7.13 -5.29 10.48
CA ILE A 91 7.57 -3.91 10.76
C ILE A 91 7.90 -3.75 12.25
N ASN A 92 7.04 -4.26 13.13
CA ASN A 92 7.23 -4.21 14.58
C ASN A 92 8.26 -5.22 15.10
N LYS A 93 9.03 -5.88 14.22
CA LYS A 93 10.04 -6.91 14.57
C LYS A 93 9.49 -8.06 15.41
N GLY A 94 8.19 -8.31 15.34
CA GLY A 94 7.47 -9.33 16.10
C GLY A 94 6.73 -8.81 17.33
N GLN A 95 6.81 -7.52 17.65
CA GLN A 95 6.07 -6.91 18.75
C GLN A 95 4.60 -6.72 18.37
N THR A 96 3.69 -7.05 19.29
CA THR A 96 2.23 -6.93 19.11
C THR A 96 1.67 -5.62 19.64
N ARG A 97 2.51 -4.74 20.21
CA ARG A 97 2.04 -3.45 20.73
C ARG A 97 1.71 -2.52 19.57
N LYS A 98 0.52 -1.91 19.62
CA LYS A 98 0.05 -0.91 18.65
C LYS A 98 0.91 0.36 18.62
N GLU A 99 1.66 0.62 19.70
CA GLU A 99 2.51 1.80 19.90
C GLU A 99 4.00 1.50 19.70
N ALA A 100 4.34 0.50 18.88
CA ALA A 100 5.74 0.23 18.57
C ALA A 100 6.35 1.45 17.85
N ILE A 101 7.52 1.90 18.30
CA ILE A 101 8.28 3.01 17.68
C ILE A 101 8.50 2.73 16.19
N GLU A 102 8.72 1.47 15.84
CA GLU A 102 8.91 0.94 14.50
C GLU A 102 7.70 1.22 13.60
N PHE A 103 6.49 1.15 14.14
CA PHE A 103 5.28 1.47 13.40
C PHE A 103 5.17 2.97 13.15
N GLN A 104 5.52 3.79 14.14
CA GLN A 104 5.56 5.25 14.00
C GLN A 104 6.58 5.65 12.93
N LEU A 105 7.77 5.05 12.94
CA LEU A 105 8.78 5.26 11.90
C LEU A 105 8.27 4.85 10.52
N PHE A 106 7.53 3.73 10.41
CA PHE A 106 6.90 3.34 9.15
C PHE A 106 5.89 4.39 8.66
N GLN A 107 5.04 4.91 9.56
CA GLN A 107 4.10 5.98 9.23
C GLN A 107 4.83 7.25 8.78
N GLU A 108 5.88 7.67 9.49
CA GLU A 108 6.71 8.82 9.10
C GLU A 108 7.33 8.63 7.71
N ARG A 109 7.78 7.42 7.37
CA ARG A 109 8.30 7.11 6.02
C ARG A 109 7.22 7.20 4.95
N CYS A 110 6.00 6.76 5.25
CA CYS A 110 4.85 6.93 4.35
C CYS A 110 4.52 8.41 4.14
N GLU A 111 4.48 9.20 5.21
CA GLU A 111 4.25 10.65 5.16
C GLU A 111 5.31 11.37 4.31
N GLN A 112 6.59 11.04 4.53
CA GLN A 112 7.70 11.59 3.74
C GLN A 112 7.58 11.23 2.25
N ALA A 113 7.32 9.96 1.94
CA ALA A 113 7.15 9.51 0.55
C ALA A 113 5.97 10.22 -0.14
N PHE A 114 4.84 10.39 0.56
CA PHE A 114 3.69 11.13 0.03
C PHE A 114 4.03 12.57 -0.29
N LEU A 115 4.69 13.29 0.63
CA LEU A 115 5.09 14.68 0.42
C LEU A 115 6.07 14.83 -0.74
N ILE A 116 7.00 13.88 -0.91
CA ILE A 116 7.92 13.85 -2.06
C ILE A 116 7.15 13.68 -3.37
N LEU A 117 6.24 12.70 -3.46
CA LEU A 117 5.43 12.52 -4.67
C LEU A 117 4.58 13.77 -4.97
N ARG A 118 3.98 14.36 -3.94
CA ARG A 118 3.17 15.58 -4.06
C ARG A 118 3.99 16.75 -4.60
N LYS A 119 5.22 16.94 -4.12
CA LYS A 119 6.16 17.96 -4.63
C LYS A 119 6.43 17.78 -6.13
N HIS A 120 6.43 16.54 -6.61
CA HIS A 120 6.59 16.19 -8.03
C HIS A 120 5.26 15.93 -8.76
N GLY A 121 4.12 16.30 -8.17
CA GLY A 121 2.79 15.97 -8.69
C GLY A 121 2.53 16.50 -10.10
N SER A 122 2.99 17.70 -10.43
CA SER A 122 2.85 18.26 -11.79
C SER A 122 3.58 17.41 -12.83
N LEU A 123 4.78 16.90 -12.51
CA LEU A 123 5.52 16.01 -13.41
C LEU A 123 4.78 14.69 -13.61
N ILE A 124 4.27 14.09 -12.52
CA ILE A 124 3.47 12.86 -12.58
C ILE A 124 2.24 13.09 -13.47
N LEU A 125 1.50 14.17 -13.27
CA LEU A 125 0.35 14.52 -14.11
C LEU A 125 0.72 14.70 -15.58
N SER A 126 1.83 15.37 -15.89
CA SER A 126 2.29 15.54 -17.26
C SER A 126 2.66 14.21 -17.93
N LEU A 127 3.32 13.31 -17.20
CA LEU A 127 3.65 11.96 -17.71
C LEU A 127 2.37 11.19 -18.04
N PHE A 128 1.38 11.18 -17.14
CA PHE A 128 0.10 10.53 -17.39
C PHE A 128 -0.71 11.22 -18.50
N ALA A 129 -0.66 12.55 -18.61
CA ALA A 129 -1.32 13.26 -19.70
C ALA A 129 -0.78 12.84 -21.08
N MET A 130 0.55 12.65 -21.20
CA MET A 130 1.15 12.14 -22.43
C MET A 130 0.74 10.69 -22.73
N MET A 131 0.52 9.88 -21.68
CA MET A 131 0.10 8.49 -21.82
C MET A 131 -1.35 8.30 -22.32
N ILE A 132 -2.21 9.32 -22.26
CA ILE A 132 -3.59 9.25 -22.80
C ILE A 132 -3.59 8.81 -24.27
N SER A 133 -2.60 9.26 -25.04
CA SER A 133 -2.47 8.94 -26.47
C SER A 133 -2.08 7.48 -26.76
N THR A 134 -1.69 6.70 -25.74
CA THR A 134 -1.19 5.32 -25.91
C THR A 134 -2.29 4.28 -26.01
N GLY A 135 -3.56 4.66 -25.77
CA GLY A 135 -4.71 3.76 -25.85
C GLY A 135 -4.87 2.85 -24.62
N LEU A 136 -4.28 3.20 -23.48
CA LEU A 136 -4.51 2.51 -22.22
C LEU A 136 -5.99 2.68 -21.79
N PRO A 137 -6.76 1.59 -21.61
CA PRO A 137 -8.18 1.68 -21.26
C PRO A 137 -8.46 2.50 -19.99
N GLU A 138 -7.60 2.38 -18.98
CA GLU A 138 -7.69 3.05 -17.68
C GLU A 138 -7.30 4.54 -17.74
N LEU A 139 -6.78 5.01 -18.88
CA LEU A 139 -6.31 6.37 -19.08
C LEU A 139 -6.72 6.84 -20.47
N SER A 140 -8.01 7.09 -20.62
CA SER A 140 -8.64 7.40 -21.90
C SER A 140 -8.97 8.89 -22.05
N SER A 141 -8.98 9.64 -20.95
CA SER A 141 -9.37 11.04 -20.94
C SER A 141 -8.67 11.84 -19.84
N GLU A 142 -8.70 13.17 -19.95
CA GLU A 142 -8.22 14.05 -18.88
C GLU A 142 -9.00 13.88 -17.57
N LYS A 143 -10.21 13.32 -17.60
CA LYS A 143 -10.98 13.02 -16.38
C LYS A 143 -10.29 11.98 -15.52
N ASP A 144 -9.57 11.03 -16.14
CA ASP A 144 -8.82 9.99 -15.43
C ASP A 144 -7.63 10.60 -14.65
N LEU A 145 -7.09 11.74 -15.13
CA LEU A 145 -6.03 12.48 -14.42
C LEU A 145 -6.53 13.16 -13.14
N ASN A 146 -7.84 13.40 -13.02
CA ASN A 146 -8.39 14.01 -11.80
C ASN A 146 -8.20 13.10 -10.59
N TYR A 147 -8.15 11.78 -10.78
CA TYR A 147 -7.81 10.85 -9.71
C TYR A 147 -6.46 11.20 -9.06
N LEU A 148 -5.43 11.45 -9.88
CA LEU A 148 -4.10 11.82 -9.40
C LEU A 148 -4.12 13.20 -8.71
N ARG A 149 -4.84 14.17 -9.28
CA ARG A 149 -4.99 15.51 -8.67
C ARG A 149 -5.64 15.44 -7.29
N ASP A 150 -6.74 14.70 -7.20
CA ASP A 150 -7.54 14.55 -5.99
C ASP A 150 -6.77 13.77 -4.92
N THR A 151 -5.98 12.77 -5.33
CA THR A 151 -5.21 11.94 -4.40
C THR A 151 -3.96 12.66 -3.89
N LEU A 152 -3.27 13.41 -4.76
CA LEU A 152 -2.11 14.22 -4.38
C LEU A 152 -2.48 15.53 -3.69
N VAL A 153 -3.76 15.91 -3.70
CA VAL A 153 -4.31 17.13 -3.08
C VAL A 153 -3.44 18.36 -3.36
N LEU A 154 -3.15 18.60 -4.65
CA LEU A 154 -2.18 19.61 -5.09
C LEU A 154 -2.59 21.05 -4.73
N GLU A 155 -3.89 21.30 -4.59
CA GLU A 155 -4.43 22.62 -4.24
C GLU A 155 -4.36 22.94 -2.73
N MET A 156 -4.06 21.94 -1.89
CA MET A 156 -4.00 22.13 -0.43
C MET A 156 -2.63 22.69 0.01
N SER A 157 -2.55 23.24 1.22
CA SER A 157 -1.25 23.52 1.84
C SER A 157 -0.51 22.20 2.14
N GLN A 158 0.81 22.26 2.36
CA GLN A 158 1.58 21.07 2.72
C GLN A 158 1.08 20.45 4.05
N GLU A 159 0.68 21.28 5.01
CA GLU A 159 0.18 20.86 6.32
C GLU A 159 -1.20 20.19 6.21
N ASP A 160 -2.11 20.80 5.43
CA ASP A 160 -3.43 20.22 5.21
C ASP A 160 -3.35 18.93 4.41
N ALA A 161 -2.47 18.87 3.41
CA ALA A 161 -2.24 17.67 2.62
C ALA A 161 -1.70 16.51 3.48
N LEU A 162 -0.79 16.80 4.42
CA LEU A 162 -0.29 15.81 5.37
C LEU A 162 -1.39 15.33 6.32
N THR A 163 -2.23 16.24 6.80
CA THR A 163 -3.38 15.92 7.65
C THR A 163 -4.40 15.03 6.91
N HIS A 164 -4.69 15.35 5.65
CA HIS A 164 -5.52 14.53 4.77
C HIS A 164 -4.93 13.12 4.58
N PHE A 165 -3.62 13.03 4.31
CA PHE A 165 -2.94 11.74 4.16
C PHE A 165 -2.99 10.90 5.43
N ARG A 166 -2.74 11.50 6.60
CA ARG A 166 -2.85 10.82 7.91
C ARG A 166 -4.23 10.24 8.14
N SER A 167 -5.28 11.01 7.85
CA SER A 167 -6.66 10.52 7.95
C SER A 167 -6.91 9.31 7.05
N LYS A 168 -6.38 9.31 5.82
CA LYS A 168 -6.48 8.18 4.90
C LYS A 168 -5.68 6.97 5.35
N PHE A 169 -4.49 7.20 5.91
CA PHE A 169 -3.67 6.15 6.49
C PHE A 169 -4.40 5.47 7.66
N ASP A 170 -4.97 6.22 8.59
CA ASP A 170 -5.73 5.70 9.73
C ASP A 170 -7.00 4.95 9.28
N GLU A 171 -7.71 5.47 8.28
CA GLU A 171 -8.86 4.80 7.66
C GLU A 171 -8.43 3.44 7.08
N ALA A 172 -7.29 3.36 6.41
CA ALA A 172 -6.76 2.10 5.90
C ALA A 172 -6.37 1.14 7.01
N LEU A 173 -5.74 1.60 8.09
CA LEU A 173 -5.40 0.74 9.22
C LEU A 173 -6.64 0.12 9.85
N GLY A 174 -7.65 0.95 10.13
CA GLY A 174 -8.91 0.50 10.71
C GLY A 174 -9.63 -0.51 9.83
N ASN A 175 -9.65 -0.28 8.52
CA ASN A 175 -10.27 -1.18 7.57
C ASN A 175 -9.44 -2.44 7.30
N SER A 176 -8.11 -2.33 7.25
CA SER A 176 -7.21 -3.46 7.03
C SER A 176 -7.27 -4.46 8.18
N TRP A 177 -7.42 -4.02 9.43
CA TRP A 177 -7.65 -4.94 10.55
C TRP A 177 -8.99 -5.67 10.45
N LYS A 178 -10.06 -4.99 10.03
CA LYS A 178 -11.37 -5.63 9.79
C LYS A 178 -11.29 -6.63 8.63
N THR A 179 -10.63 -6.25 7.55
CA THR A 179 -10.46 -7.08 6.35
C THR A 179 -9.52 -8.25 6.61
N SER A 180 -8.42 -8.06 7.35
CA SER A 180 -7.50 -9.14 7.76
C SER A 180 -8.23 -10.16 8.66
N LEU A 181 -9.13 -9.71 9.54
CA LEU A 181 -9.99 -10.60 10.33
C LEU A 181 -10.93 -11.40 9.41
N ASN A 182 -11.55 -10.74 8.43
CA ASN A 182 -12.39 -11.41 7.44
C ASN A 182 -11.60 -12.38 6.53
N TRP A 183 -10.36 -12.07 6.19
CA TRP A 183 -9.49 -12.95 5.40
C TRP A 183 -9.01 -14.15 6.21
N ALA A 184 -8.67 -13.94 7.49
CA ALA A 184 -8.33 -15.03 8.40
C ALA A 184 -9.51 -16.00 8.57
N THR A 185 -10.73 -15.48 8.77
CA THR A 185 -11.94 -16.32 8.91
C THR A 185 -12.32 -17.03 7.60
N HIS A 186 -12.12 -16.40 6.45
CA HIS A 186 -12.32 -17.05 5.14
C HIS A 186 -11.27 -18.13 4.83
N ASN A 187 -10.00 -17.95 5.20
CA ASN A 187 -8.98 -18.98 5.04
C ASN A 187 -9.14 -20.12 6.05
N MET A 188 -9.60 -19.84 7.27
CA MET A 188 -9.91 -20.86 8.28
C MET A 188 -11.15 -21.69 7.90
N SER A 189 -12.18 -21.09 7.31
CA SER A 189 -13.37 -21.81 6.84
C SER A 189 -13.10 -22.69 5.62
N LYS A 190 -12.13 -22.34 4.77
CA LYS A 190 -11.66 -23.22 3.68
C LYS A 190 -10.78 -24.39 4.17
N ASN A 191 -10.15 -24.28 5.33
CA ASN A 191 -9.31 -25.35 5.90
C ASN A 191 -10.06 -26.30 6.84
N ASN A 192 -11.36 -26.10 7.08
CA ASN A 192 -12.20 -26.98 7.91
C ASN A 192 -13.16 -27.85 7.09
N THR A 193 -12.83 -28.14 5.83
CA THR A 193 -13.54 -29.14 5.02
C THR A 193 -12.56 -30.17 4.47
N ILE A 194 -11.99 -30.97 5.38
CA ILE A 194 -11.51 -32.33 5.11
C ILE A 194 -11.91 -33.17 6.32
#